data_AF-A0A5J5D5M2-F1
#
_entry.id   AF-A0A5J5D5M2-F1
#
_cell.length_a   1.000
_cell.length_b   1.000
_cell.length_c   1.000
_cell.angle_alpha   90.00
_cell.angle_beta   90.00
_cell.angle_gamma   90.00
#
_symmetry.space_group_name_H-M   'P 1'
#
loop_
_entity.id
_entity.type
_entity.pdbx_description
1 polymer ?
#
loop_
_entity_poly.entity_id
_entity_poly.type
_entity_poly.pdbx_seq_one_letter_code
_entity_poly.pdbx_strand_id
1 'polypeptide(L)'
;MFYSKKRTWESNKNDIRICRMKGKHEGVELSRPHDLQVRLQRPGSSAAVSKAEEEEEVEEEEEKEEEGCSCLGLGKACQPAQVVFCLDPAQGDECRNFMKVLLSREGGLFVCGTNAFNPLCANYTGDTLEMVGDTVSGMARCPYDPKHANVALFAEGNLFTATVTDFLAIDAVIYRSLGDSLALRTVKHDSKWFREPYFVSAVEWGPHIYFFFREIAMEFNYLEKVVVSRVARVCKRDLGGSQRVLEKQWTSFLKARLNCSVPGDSHFYFNLLHSTSPIIRMHGRDIIWGCFLHQQTEYFP
;
A
#
# COMPACT_ATOMS: atom_id res chain seq x y z
N MET A 1 32.66 1.33 -8.54
CA MET A 1 33.08 1.47 -7.13
C MET A 1 32.68 0.21 -6.39
N PHE A 2 33.61 -0.44 -5.68
CA PHE A 2 33.33 -1.57 -4.81
C PHE A 2 33.36 -1.07 -3.37
N TYR A 3 32.24 -1.19 -2.66
CA TYR A 3 32.14 -0.84 -1.25
C TYR A 3 32.27 -2.11 -0.42
N SER A 4 33.23 -2.14 0.52
CA SER A 4 33.55 -3.32 1.34
C SER A 4 32.82 -3.34 2.69
N LYS A 5 32.02 -2.32 3.01
CA LYS A 5 31.36 -2.15 4.31
C LYS A 5 29.90 -1.74 4.14
N LYS A 6 29.01 -2.38 4.89
CA LYS A 6 27.61 -1.95 5.03
C LYS A 6 27.58 -0.58 5.71
N ARG A 7 27.20 0.47 4.98
CA ARG A 7 27.15 1.88 5.45
C ARG A 7 25.73 2.40 5.72
N THR A 8 24.74 1.53 5.60
CA THR A 8 23.34 1.85 5.90
C THR A 8 23.10 1.99 7.40
N TRP A 9 22.27 2.94 7.82
CA TRP A 9 21.86 3.08 9.21
C TRP A 9 21.06 1.87 9.72
N GLU A 10 21.29 1.54 10.98
CA GLU A 10 20.51 0.51 11.67
C GLU A 10 19.20 1.08 12.21
N SER A 11 18.17 0.24 12.26
CA SER A 11 16.91 0.62 12.88
C SER A 11 17.06 0.80 14.39
N ASN A 12 16.29 1.74 14.95
CA ASN A 12 16.26 1.95 16.39
C ASN A 12 15.80 0.66 17.09
N LYS A 13 16.47 0.31 18.19
CA LYS A 13 16.11 -0.86 19.02
C LYS A 13 14.65 -0.82 19.49
N ASN A 14 14.11 0.38 19.75
CA ASN A 14 12.70 0.55 20.13
C ASN A 14 11.76 0.17 18.98
N ASP A 15 12.04 0.63 17.75
CA ASP A 15 11.24 0.31 16.56
C ASP A 15 11.28 -1.20 16.27
N ILE A 16 12.47 -1.81 16.36
CA ILE A 16 12.64 -3.26 16.22
C ILE A 16 11.83 -4.00 17.30
N ARG A 17 11.85 -3.51 18.54
CA ARG A 17 11.09 -4.12 19.64
C ARG A 17 9.58 -4.00 19.40
N ILE A 18 9.10 -2.82 18.99
CA ILE A 18 7.68 -2.58 18.67
C ILE A 18 7.24 -3.50 17.52
N CYS A 19 8.01 -3.55 16.43
CA CYS A 19 7.77 -4.43 15.30
C CYS A 19 7.68 -5.91 15.74
N ARG A 20 8.63 -6.39 16.54
CA ARG A 20 8.61 -7.78 17.05
C ARG A 20 7.49 -8.07 18.03
N MET A 21 7.09 -7.10 18.86
CA MET A 21 5.99 -7.28 19.81
C MET A 21 4.65 -7.40 19.07
N LYS A 22 4.44 -6.59 18.02
CA LYS A 22 3.28 -6.73 17.12
C LYS A 22 3.22 -8.11 16.45
N GLY A 23 4.37 -8.74 16.17
CA GLY A 23 4.47 -10.10 15.61
C GLY A 23 4.22 -11.24 16.60
N LYS A 24 4.36 -11.01 17.92
CA LYS A 24 4.35 -12.10 18.92
C LYS A 24 2.99 -12.41 19.52
N HIS A 25 1.99 -11.54 19.34
CA HIS A 25 0.67 -11.74 19.95
C HIS A 25 -0.17 -12.86 19.30
N GLU A 26 0.29 -13.48 18.21
CA GLU A 26 -0.36 -14.63 17.57
C GLU A 26 0.32 -15.99 17.88
N GLY A 27 1.45 -15.99 18.58
CA GLY A 27 2.23 -17.22 18.87
C GLY A 27 1.79 -18.01 20.11
N VAL A 28 0.68 -17.65 20.76
CA VAL A 28 0.12 -18.47 21.84
C VAL A 28 -0.78 -19.50 21.21
N GLU A 29 -0.30 -20.74 21.12
CA GLU A 29 -1.12 -21.91 20.84
C GLU A 29 -2.43 -21.82 21.64
N LEU A 30 -3.57 -21.71 20.93
CA LEU A 30 -4.81 -22.25 21.46
C LEU A 30 -4.58 -23.75 21.59
N SER A 31 -4.09 -24.19 22.74
CA SER A 31 -4.24 -25.56 23.19
C SER A 31 -5.73 -25.89 23.11
N ARG A 32 -6.06 -26.78 22.17
CA ARG A 32 -7.39 -27.36 21.97
C ARG A 32 -7.99 -27.75 23.33
N PRO A 33 -9.22 -27.31 23.67
CA PRO A 33 -9.96 -28.02 24.70
C PRO A 33 -10.38 -29.36 24.09
N HIS A 34 -9.68 -30.42 24.48
CA HIS A 34 -10.19 -31.77 24.36
C HIS A 34 -11.49 -31.88 25.19
N ASP A 35 -12.48 -32.54 24.59
CA ASP A 35 -13.64 -33.20 25.21
C ASP A 35 -14.60 -32.35 26.06
N LEU A 36 -15.63 -31.79 25.41
CA LEU A 36 -16.98 -31.88 25.96
C LEU A 36 -17.87 -32.70 25.02
N GLN A 37 -18.01 -33.96 25.38
CA GLN A 37 -18.91 -34.92 24.77
C GLN A 37 -20.36 -34.47 25.01
N VAL A 38 -21.08 -34.20 23.92
CA VAL A 38 -22.53 -33.99 23.92
C VAL A 38 -23.20 -35.28 24.40
N ARG A 39 -23.80 -35.24 25.60
CA ARG A 39 -24.62 -36.33 26.13
C ARG A 39 -26.10 -35.97 25.93
N LEU A 40 -26.70 -36.63 24.95
CA LEU A 40 -28.15 -36.64 24.69
C LEU A 40 -28.93 -37.17 25.90
N GLN A 41 -29.93 -36.41 26.34
CA GLN A 41 -31.08 -36.92 27.10
C GLN A 41 -32.36 -36.17 26.68
N ARG A 42 -33.30 -36.90 26.08
CA ARG A 42 -34.77 -36.62 26.05
C ARG A 42 -35.36 -37.18 27.36
N PRO A 43 -36.53 -36.74 27.89
CA PRO A 43 -37.85 -36.51 27.23
C PRO A 43 -38.56 -35.22 27.76
N GLY A 44 -39.77 -34.76 27.40
CA GLY A 44 -40.90 -35.15 26.54
C GLY A 44 -42.12 -34.23 26.85
N SER A 45 -43.02 -34.09 25.86
CA SER A 45 -44.45 -33.66 25.90
C SER A 45 -44.92 -32.21 26.20
N SER A 46 -45.65 -31.67 25.20
CA SER A 46 -47.04 -31.14 25.25
C SER A 46 -47.30 -29.64 25.08
N ALA A 47 -47.84 -29.32 23.89
CA ALA A 47 -48.96 -28.43 23.52
C ALA A 47 -49.18 -27.05 24.20
N ALA A 48 -49.31 -25.99 23.39
CA ALA A 48 -50.60 -25.36 23.02
C ALA A 48 -50.40 -24.05 22.24
N VAL A 49 -51.42 -23.68 21.46
CA VAL A 49 -51.53 -22.56 20.51
C VAL A 49 -52.32 -21.41 21.14
N SER A 50 -51.94 -20.15 20.88
CA SER A 50 -52.89 -19.01 20.77
C SER A 50 -52.26 -17.76 20.13
N LYS A 51 -53.03 -17.11 19.24
CA LYS A 51 -52.82 -15.81 18.57
C LYS A 51 -53.24 -14.61 19.45
N ALA A 52 -52.61 -13.45 19.24
CA ALA A 52 -53.17 -12.07 19.24
C ALA A 52 -52.03 -11.11 18.77
N GLU A 53 -52.12 -10.46 17.61
CA GLU A 53 -52.55 -9.04 17.38
C GLU A 53 -51.72 -8.04 18.21
N GLU A 54 -50.68 -7.43 17.63
CA GLU A 54 -50.64 -6.22 16.77
C GLU A 54 -50.56 -4.94 17.61
N GLU A 55 -49.36 -4.35 17.69
CA GLU A 55 -49.16 -2.90 17.83
C GLU A 55 -47.77 -2.52 17.30
N GLU A 56 -47.76 -1.41 16.59
CA GLU A 56 -46.75 -0.90 15.66
C GLU A 56 -45.84 0.10 16.41
N GLU A 57 -44.54 -0.18 16.51
CA GLU A 57 -43.53 0.83 16.84
C GLU A 57 -42.42 0.79 15.79
N VAL A 58 -42.30 1.90 15.06
CA VAL A 58 -41.22 2.19 14.13
C VAL A 58 -39.98 2.53 14.97
N GLU A 59 -39.10 1.56 15.17
CA GLU A 59 -37.75 1.82 15.69
C GLU A 59 -36.82 2.17 14.53
N GLU A 60 -36.20 3.34 14.61
CA GLU A 60 -35.09 3.76 13.76
C GLU A 60 -33.94 2.75 13.92
N GLU A 61 -33.50 2.12 12.82
CA GLU A 61 -32.24 1.37 12.79
C GLU A 61 -31.07 2.36 12.92
N GLU A 62 -30.71 2.72 14.15
CA GLU A 62 -29.34 3.14 14.46
C GLU A 62 -28.43 1.92 14.26
N GLU A 63 -27.56 1.96 13.25
CA GLU A 63 -26.39 1.07 13.17
C GLU A 63 -25.54 1.26 14.43
N LYS A 64 -25.74 0.40 15.43
CA LYS A 64 -24.78 0.21 16.52
C LYS A 64 -23.52 -0.40 15.93
N GLU A 65 -22.46 0.40 15.80
CA GLU A 65 -21.10 -0.10 15.80
C GLU A 65 -20.89 -0.96 17.06
N GLU A 66 -20.85 -2.28 16.91
CA GLU A 66 -20.29 -3.15 17.94
C GLU A 66 -18.79 -2.88 18.04
N GLU A 67 -18.39 -1.92 18.88
CA GLU A 67 -17.05 -1.85 19.45
C GLU A 67 -16.83 -3.01 20.43
N GLY A 68 -16.65 -4.21 19.91
CA GLY A 68 -16.28 -5.40 20.67
C GLY A 68 -14.77 -5.55 20.81
N CYS A 69 -14.12 -4.72 21.64
CA CYS A 69 -12.70 -4.91 22.00
C CYS A 69 -12.61 -5.68 23.34
N SER A 70 -12.46 -7.00 23.27
CA SER A 70 -12.30 -7.89 24.44
C SER A 70 -10.81 -8.10 24.76
N CYS A 71 -10.32 -7.42 25.80
CA CYS A 71 -9.02 -7.64 26.41
C CYS A 71 -9.15 -8.61 27.59
N LEU A 72 -8.82 -9.89 27.41
CA LEU A 72 -8.68 -10.83 28.54
C LEU A 72 -7.19 -11.01 28.89
N GLY A 73 -6.81 -10.48 30.05
CA GLY A 73 -5.67 -10.95 30.84
C GLY A 73 -4.54 -9.97 31.10
N LEU A 74 -4.54 -9.41 32.32
CA LEU A 74 -3.47 -8.70 33.05
C LEU A 74 -3.25 -7.21 32.73
N GLY A 75 -3.80 -6.40 33.63
CA GLY A 75 -3.94 -4.95 33.56
C GLY A 75 -2.63 -4.17 33.51
N LYS A 76 -2.56 -3.28 32.50
CA LYS A 76 -2.17 -1.87 32.62
C LYS A 76 -3.00 -1.07 31.60
N ALA A 77 -3.46 0.10 32.00
CA ALA A 77 -4.37 0.97 31.24
C ALA A 77 -3.88 1.28 29.81
N CYS A 78 -4.74 1.11 28.81
CA CYS A 78 -4.53 1.60 27.44
C CYS A 78 -4.83 3.11 27.37
N GLN A 79 -3.90 3.89 26.82
CA GLN A 79 -4.19 5.23 26.30
C GLN A 79 -4.84 5.11 24.90
N PRO A 80 -5.75 6.02 24.51
CA PRO A 80 -6.65 5.83 23.36
C PRO A 80 -6.01 6.07 21.97
N ALA A 81 -4.73 5.74 21.78
CA ALA A 81 -4.06 6.00 20.50
C ALA A 81 -3.07 4.90 20.10
N GLN A 82 -3.50 3.64 20.07
CA GLN A 82 -2.78 2.57 19.37
C GLN A 82 -3.72 1.39 19.12
N VAL A 83 -4.31 1.35 17.92
CA VAL A 83 -4.97 0.15 17.39
C VAL A 83 -3.93 -0.96 17.35
N VAL A 84 -4.26 -2.09 17.97
CA VAL A 84 -3.42 -3.30 18.00
C VAL A 84 -3.42 -3.88 16.58
N PHE A 85 -2.25 -3.97 15.95
CA PHE A 85 -2.11 -4.54 14.61
C PHE A 85 -1.42 -5.90 14.71
N CYS A 86 -2.09 -6.94 14.22
CA CYS A 86 -1.55 -8.27 14.05
C CYS A 86 -0.44 -8.24 13.00
N LEU A 87 0.78 -8.60 13.39
CA LEU A 87 1.81 -9.05 12.45
C LEU A 87 1.94 -10.55 12.59
N ASP A 88 2.20 -11.23 11.47
CA ASP A 88 2.49 -12.66 11.44
C ASP A 88 3.75 -12.97 12.30
N PRO A 89 3.74 -14.00 13.17
CA PRO A 89 4.88 -14.36 14.00
C PRO A 89 6.14 -14.79 13.22
N ALA A 90 6.00 -15.04 11.91
CA ALA A 90 7.11 -15.29 10.98
C ALA A 90 7.95 -14.02 10.66
N GLN A 91 7.50 -12.82 11.03
CA GLN A 91 8.12 -11.54 10.63
C GLN A 91 9.32 -11.10 11.49
N GLY A 92 9.87 -11.99 12.35
CA GLY A 92 11.03 -11.67 13.19
C GLY A 92 12.26 -11.19 12.41
N ASP A 93 12.39 -11.64 11.15
CA ASP A 93 13.45 -11.24 10.20
C ASP A 93 13.10 -9.99 9.36
N GLU A 94 11.83 -9.59 9.32
CA GLU A 94 11.35 -8.42 8.55
C GLU A 94 11.45 -7.11 9.34
N CYS A 95 11.65 -7.19 10.66
CA CYS A 95 11.95 -6.06 11.54
C CYS A 95 13.40 -5.56 11.37
N ARG A 96 13.82 -5.33 10.13
CA ARG A 96 15.13 -4.78 9.75
C ARG A 96 14.93 -3.56 8.85
N ASN A 97 16.01 -2.84 8.60
CA ASN A 97 16.01 -1.77 7.62
C ASN A 97 16.31 -2.33 6.22
N PHE A 98 15.30 -2.41 5.37
CA PHE A 98 15.45 -2.80 3.97
C PHE A 98 15.46 -1.54 3.11
N MET A 99 16.53 -1.34 2.33
CA MET A 99 16.62 -0.20 1.42
C MET A 99 15.72 -0.42 0.22
N LYS A 100 14.80 0.53 -0.01
CA LYS A 100 13.76 0.45 -1.05
C LYS A 100 13.81 1.62 -2.02
N VAL A 101 14.50 2.69 -1.66
CA VAL A 101 14.76 3.85 -2.54
C VAL A 101 16.24 4.16 -2.50
N LEU A 102 16.84 4.28 -3.68
CA LEU A 102 18.20 4.76 -3.88
C LEU A 102 18.21 5.60 -5.15
N LEU A 103 18.34 6.91 -5.00
CA LEU A 103 18.32 7.85 -6.11
C LEU A 103 19.56 8.74 -6.08
N SER A 104 20.15 8.96 -7.25
CA SER A 104 21.23 9.94 -7.42
C SER A 104 20.65 11.32 -7.71
N ARG A 105 21.24 12.37 -7.14
CA ARG A 105 20.91 13.76 -7.42
C ARG A 105 22.14 14.66 -7.29
N GLU A 106 22.01 15.93 -7.69
CA GLU A 106 23.03 16.93 -7.40
C GLU A 106 23.24 17.02 -5.88
N GLY A 107 24.49 16.82 -5.43
CA GLY A 107 24.84 16.78 -4.01
C GLY A 107 24.87 15.40 -3.35
N GLY A 108 24.66 14.31 -4.09
CA GLY A 108 24.90 12.94 -3.61
C GLY A 108 23.74 11.99 -3.85
N LEU A 109 23.46 11.14 -2.86
CA LEU A 109 22.45 10.10 -2.92
C LEU A 109 21.31 10.40 -1.94
N PHE A 110 20.10 10.04 -2.33
CA PHE A 110 18.93 10.02 -1.47
C PHE A 110 18.49 8.57 -1.27
N VAL A 111 18.47 8.13 -0.02
CA VAL A 111 18.24 6.73 0.34
C VAL A 111 17.06 6.64 1.30
N CYS A 112 16.12 5.74 1.04
CA CYS A 112 15.07 5.40 2.00
C CYS A 112 15.02 3.91 2.26
N GLY A 113 14.68 3.56 3.51
CA GLY A 113 14.47 2.18 3.91
C GLY A 113 13.27 2.02 4.83
N THR A 114 12.75 0.79 4.88
CA THR A 114 11.58 0.39 5.67
C THR A 114 11.75 0.62 7.16
N ASN A 115 13.01 0.59 7.62
CA ASN A 115 13.42 0.86 8.99
C ASN A 115 12.51 0.15 10.04
N ALA A 116 12.36 -1.17 9.90
CA ALA A 116 11.51 -1.99 10.77
C ALA A 116 10.05 -1.49 10.85
N PHE A 117 9.42 -1.30 9.68
CA PHE A 117 8.07 -0.76 9.54
C PHE A 117 7.90 0.65 10.14
N ASN A 118 8.95 1.46 10.07
CA ASN A 118 8.93 2.88 10.42
C ASN A 118 9.77 3.65 9.40
N PRO A 119 9.31 3.79 8.15
CA PRO A 119 10.15 4.16 7.03
C PRO A 119 10.84 5.51 7.24
N LEU A 120 12.14 5.57 6.89
CA LEU A 120 12.97 6.76 7.00
C LEU A 120 13.77 6.98 5.72
N CYS A 121 14.09 8.24 5.45
CA CYS A 121 14.97 8.64 4.37
C CYS A 121 16.13 9.49 4.88
N ALA A 122 17.28 9.43 4.20
CA ALA A 122 18.46 10.22 4.52
C ALA A 122 19.26 10.55 3.26
N ASN A 123 20.04 11.62 3.32
CA ASN A 123 20.99 11.97 2.28
C ASN A 123 22.33 11.30 2.57
N TYR A 124 23.04 10.93 1.51
CA TYR A 124 24.35 10.31 1.57
C TYR A 124 25.30 10.99 0.59
N THR A 125 26.58 11.05 0.94
CA THR A 125 27.62 11.40 -0.04
C THR A 125 27.68 10.34 -1.14
N GLY A 126 27.95 10.76 -2.38
CA GLY A 126 28.01 9.86 -3.53
C GLY A 126 29.28 9.01 -3.59
N ASP A 127 30.36 9.51 -2.99
CA ASP A 127 31.69 8.92 -3.00
C ASP A 127 31.92 8.00 -1.78
N THR A 128 31.74 8.52 -0.56
CA THR A 128 32.06 7.80 0.69
C THR A 128 30.88 7.02 1.28
N LEU A 129 29.65 7.25 0.81
CA LEU A 129 28.41 6.73 1.40
C LEU A 129 28.29 7.08 2.89
N GLU A 130 28.59 8.33 3.24
CA GLU A 130 28.40 8.86 4.57
C GLU A 130 27.09 9.65 4.64
N MET A 131 26.33 9.46 5.72
CA MET A 131 25.07 10.16 5.91
C MET A 131 25.32 11.66 6.11
N VAL A 132 24.52 12.48 5.43
CA VAL A 132 24.61 13.95 5.45
C VAL A 132 23.33 14.55 6.02
N GLY A 133 23.48 15.33 7.09
CA GLY A 133 22.36 16.01 7.76
C GLY A 133 21.41 15.05 8.48
N ASP A 134 20.23 15.56 8.80
CA ASP A 134 19.21 14.81 9.56
C ASP A 134 18.38 13.88 8.67
N THR A 135 17.89 12.81 9.27
CA THR A 135 16.90 11.93 8.63
C THR A 135 15.57 12.64 8.47
N VAL A 136 14.84 12.31 7.40
CA VAL A 136 13.48 12.78 7.16
C VAL A 136 12.51 11.59 7.15
N SER A 137 11.23 11.86 7.45
CA SER A 137 10.19 10.83 7.41
C SER A 137 10.14 10.12 6.06
N GLY A 138 10.04 8.78 6.07
CA GLY A 138 9.84 7.97 4.87
C GLY A 138 8.38 7.73 4.52
N MET A 139 7.42 8.23 5.32
CA MET A 139 5.99 8.13 5.03
C MET A 139 5.68 8.68 3.63
N ALA A 140 4.88 7.94 2.85
CA ALA A 140 4.57 8.22 1.44
C ALA A 140 5.77 8.23 0.47
N ARG A 141 7.00 7.95 0.94
CA ARG A 141 8.24 7.91 0.14
C ARG A 141 8.84 6.52 0.04
N CYS A 142 8.68 5.72 1.09
CA CYS A 142 9.18 4.37 1.24
C CYS A 142 8.12 3.51 1.93
N PRO A 143 7.92 2.26 1.52
CA PRO A 143 6.94 1.38 2.15
C PRO A 143 7.37 0.97 3.56
N TYR A 144 6.37 0.55 4.35
CA TYR A 144 6.57 -0.04 5.67
C TYR A 144 7.06 -1.48 5.56
N ASP A 145 6.41 -2.28 4.72
CA ASP A 145 6.75 -3.69 4.47
C ASP A 145 7.82 -3.80 3.35
N PRO A 146 8.90 -4.58 3.53
CA PRO A 146 9.89 -4.82 2.48
C PRO A 146 9.36 -5.52 1.22
N LYS A 147 8.24 -6.24 1.30
CA LYS A 147 7.56 -6.92 0.18
C LYS A 147 6.73 -5.98 -0.66
N HIS A 148 6.29 -4.86 -0.11
CA HIS A 148 5.51 -3.89 -0.88
C HIS A 148 6.36 -3.25 -1.97
N ALA A 149 5.74 -3.10 -3.14
CA ALA A 149 6.34 -2.40 -4.26
C ALA A 149 6.29 -0.89 -4.03
N ASN A 150 7.29 -0.20 -4.55
CA ASN A 150 7.37 1.24 -4.50
C ASN A 150 8.06 1.76 -5.75
N VAL A 151 7.73 3.00 -6.09
CA VAL A 151 8.35 3.73 -7.18
C VAL A 151 8.82 5.06 -6.62
N ALA A 152 10.01 5.50 -7.05
CA ALA A 152 10.56 6.78 -6.66
C ALA A 152 11.44 7.34 -7.80
N LEU A 153 11.33 8.64 -8.07
CA LEU A 153 12.22 9.36 -8.99
C LEU A 153 12.32 10.84 -8.59
N PHE A 154 13.44 11.48 -8.96
CA PHE A 154 13.56 12.93 -8.90
C PHE A 154 13.29 13.56 -10.25
N ALA A 155 12.59 14.70 -10.25
CA ALA A 155 12.42 15.56 -11.42
C ALA A 155 12.26 17.02 -10.97
N GLU A 156 12.98 17.95 -11.61
CA GLU A 156 12.97 19.38 -11.28
C GLU A 156 13.13 19.66 -9.77
N GLY A 157 14.04 18.95 -9.11
CA GLY A 157 14.31 19.08 -7.66
C GLY A 157 13.29 18.43 -6.72
N ASN A 158 12.14 17.98 -7.24
CA ASN A 158 11.08 17.34 -6.46
C ASN A 158 11.20 15.82 -6.49
N LEU A 159 10.84 15.16 -5.38
CA LEU A 159 10.73 13.71 -5.27
C LEU A 159 9.29 13.28 -5.59
N PHE A 160 9.15 12.45 -6.61
CA PHE A 160 7.89 11.81 -6.98
C PHE A 160 7.93 10.34 -6.55
N THR A 161 6.93 9.89 -5.80
CA THR A 161 6.86 8.55 -5.24
C THR A 161 5.49 7.92 -5.46
N ALA A 162 5.46 6.60 -5.50
CA ALA A 162 4.23 5.83 -5.45
C ALA A 162 4.41 4.64 -4.50
N THR A 163 3.65 4.61 -3.42
CA THR A 163 3.76 3.63 -2.32
C THR A 163 2.52 3.77 -1.42
N VAL A 164 2.56 3.26 -0.19
CA VAL A 164 1.52 3.42 0.83
C VAL A 164 1.92 4.41 1.93
N THR A 165 0.95 5.05 2.58
CA THR A 165 1.20 6.01 3.67
C THR A 165 1.09 5.40 5.05
N ASP A 166 0.46 4.24 5.18
CA ASP A 166 0.11 3.60 6.44
C ASP A 166 0.65 2.18 6.54
N PHE A 167 0.72 1.71 7.78
CA PHE A 167 1.25 0.39 8.12
C PHE A 167 0.42 -0.76 7.52
N LEU A 168 -0.91 -0.59 7.44
CA LEU A 168 -1.83 -1.57 6.87
C LEU A 168 -1.84 -1.59 5.34
N ALA A 169 -1.10 -0.67 4.69
CA ALA A 169 -1.06 -0.53 3.25
C ALA A 169 -2.44 -0.28 2.58
N ILE A 170 -3.36 0.36 3.32
CA ILE A 170 -4.69 0.72 2.81
C ILE A 170 -4.62 2.01 1.98
N ASP A 171 -3.83 2.99 2.42
CA ASP A 171 -3.72 4.30 1.77
C ASP A 171 -2.57 4.32 0.75
N ALA A 172 -2.83 3.70 -0.40
CA ALA A 172 -1.95 3.80 -1.57
C ALA A 172 -2.00 5.20 -2.19
N VAL A 173 -0.82 5.74 -2.55
CA VAL A 173 -0.67 7.13 -2.95
C VAL A 173 0.36 7.31 -4.07
N ILE A 174 0.07 8.22 -5.00
CA ILE A 174 1.12 8.91 -5.78
C ILE A 174 1.34 10.27 -5.13
N TYR A 175 2.59 10.54 -4.74
CA TYR A 175 2.97 11.66 -3.90
C TYR A 175 4.12 12.45 -4.52
N ARG A 176 4.10 13.77 -4.37
CA ARG A 176 5.25 14.65 -4.61
C ARG A 176 5.60 15.37 -3.32
N SER A 177 6.88 15.39 -3.00
CA SER A 177 7.43 16.12 -1.86
C SER A 177 8.88 16.50 -2.10
N LEU A 178 9.49 17.16 -1.11
CA LEU A 178 10.82 17.76 -1.23
C LEU A 178 10.86 18.82 -2.35
N GLY A 179 11.98 19.55 -2.45
CA GLY A 179 12.10 20.70 -3.34
C GLY A 179 11.25 21.89 -2.87
N ASP A 180 11.15 22.90 -3.73
CA ASP A 180 10.45 24.15 -3.42
C ASP A 180 8.94 24.10 -3.73
N SER A 181 8.47 23.02 -4.37
CA SER A 181 7.06 22.90 -4.74
C SER A 181 6.20 22.36 -3.60
N LEU A 182 4.92 22.73 -3.60
CA LEU A 182 3.94 22.22 -2.64
C LEU A 182 3.85 20.68 -2.73
N ALA A 183 3.74 20.03 -1.57
CA ALA A 183 3.51 18.60 -1.52
C ALA A 183 2.08 18.27 -2.03
N LEU A 184 1.99 17.35 -2.99
CA LEU A 184 0.72 16.95 -3.60
C LEU A 184 0.53 15.43 -3.50
N ARG A 185 -0.70 15.01 -3.26
CA ARG A 185 -1.08 13.59 -3.20
C ARG A 185 -2.32 13.27 -4.04
N THR A 186 -2.53 12.01 -4.32
CA THR A 186 -3.82 11.51 -4.81
C THR A 186 -4.87 11.57 -3.70
N VAL A 187 -6.14 11.64 -4.09
CA VAL A 187 -7.29 11.66 -3.15
C VAL A 187 -7.31 10.37 -2.33
N LYS A 188 -7.43 10.51 -1.01
CA LYS A 188 -7.47 9.38 -0.08
C LYS A 188 -8.80 8.65 -0.19
N HIS A 189 -8.78 7.32 -0.16
CA HIS A 189 -9.98 6.48 -0.12
C HIS A 189 -10.99 6.69 -1.28
N ASP A 190 -10.52 7.21 -2.43
CA ASP A 190 -11.33 7.32 -3.64
C ASP A 190 -10.94 6.23 -4.65
N SER A 191 -11.82 5.23 -4.81
CA SER A 191 -11.61 4.09 -5.72
C SER A 191 -11.52 4.48 -7.19
N LYS A 192 -12.00 5.67 -7.57
CA LYS A 192 -11.82 6.21 -8.92
C LYS A 192 -10.36 6.59 -9.17
N TRP A 193 -9.62 6.99 -8.13
CA TRP A 193 -8.19 7.25 -8.22
C TRP A 193 -7.39 5.96 -8.15
N PHE A 194 -7.65 5.14 -7.13
CA PHE A 194 -6.98 3.86 -6.94
C PHE A 194 -7.88 2.82 -6.29
N ARG A 195 -7.84 1.58 -6.81
CA ARG A 195 -8.39 0.42 -6.13
C ARG A 195 -7.33 -0.68 -6.04
N GLU A 196 -6.73 -0.80 -4.86
CA GLU A 196 -5.66 -1.78 -4.55
C GLU A 196 -4.54 -1.80 -5.62
N PRO A 197 -3.83 -0.67 -5.82
CA PRO A 197 -2.82 -0.58 -6.86
C PRO A 197 -1.53 -1.28 -6.44
N TYR A 198 -0.85 -1.89 -7.41
CA TYR A 198 0.54 -2.32 -7.31
C TYR A 198 1.39 -1.49 -8.27
N PHE A 199 2.26 -0.65 -7.71
CA PHE A 199 3.13 0.24 -8.47
C PHE A 199 4.32 -0.52 -9.08
N VAL A 200 4.60 -0.29 -10.35
CA VAL A 200 5.64 -1.00 -11.10
C VAL A 200 6.84 -0.10 -11.38
N SER A 201 6.60 1.08 -11.95
CA SER A 201 7.67 1.99 -12.38
C SER A 201 7.15 3.40 -12.63
N ALA A 202 8.04 4.37 -12.80
CA ALA A 202 7.71 5.68 -13.33
C ALA A 202 8.82 6.23 -14.21
N VAL A 203 8.46 7.13 -15.13
CA VAL A 203 9.38 7.81 -16.04
C VAL A 203 9.04 9.29 -16.14
N GLU A 204 10.06 10.11 -16.27
CA GLU A 204 9.90 11.52 -16.65
C GLU A 204 9.90 11.64 -18.18
N TRP A 205 8.89 12.29 -18.76
CA TRP A 205 8.87 12.59 -20.18
C TRP A 205 8.14 13.91 -20.47
N GLY A 206 8.85 14.84 -21.11
CA GLY A 206 8.34 16.18 -21.40
C GLY A 206 7.94 16.92 -20.12
N PRO A 207 6.72 17.49 -20.03
CA PRO A 207 6.25 18.21 -18.85
C PRO A 207 5.58 17.32 -17.78
N HIS A 208 5.60 16.00 -17.96
CA HIS A 208 4.85 15.06 -17.12
C HIS A 208 5.75 13.99 -16.49
N ILE A 209 5.25 13.43 -15.39
CA ILE A 209 5.70 12.16 -14.86
C ILE A 209 4.63 11.12 -15.16
N TYR A 210 5.05 9.97 -15.70
CA TYR A 210 4.17 8.84 -15.99
C TYR A 210 4.43 7.72 -14.99
N PHE A 211 3.37 7.24 -14.35
CA PHE A 211 3.40 6.13 -13.40
C PHE A 211 2.73 4.91 -14.02
N PHE A 212 3.39 3.77 -13.92
CA PHE A 212 2.90 2.50 -14.40
C PHE A 212 2.59 1.60 -13.21
N PHE A 213 1.40 1.02 -13.22
CA PHE A 213 0.90 0.21 -12.13
C PHE A 213 -0.19 -0.72 -12.63
N ARG A 214 -0.63 -1.64 -11.78
CA ARG A 214 -1.84 -2.44 -11.99
C ARG A 214 -2.80 -2.23 -10.83
N GLU A 215 -4.09 -2.32 -11.06
CA GLU A 215 -5.14 -2.10 -10.05
C GLU A 215 -6.38 -2.92 -10.40
N ILE A 216 -7.30 -3.04 -9.45
CA ILE A 216 -8.62 -3.62 -9.72
C ILE A 216 -9.43 -2.62 -10.57
N ALA A 217 -9.92 -3.07 -11.72
CA ALA A 217 -10.66 -2.25 -12.66
C ALA A 217 -12.08 -1.93 -12.16
N MET A 218 -12.41 -0.64 -12.04
CA MET A 218 -13.77 -0.19 -11.69
C MET A 218 -14.75 -0.35 -12.85
N GLU A 219 -14.27 -0.32 -14.10
CA GLU A 219 -15.08 -0.47 -15.31
C GLU A 219 -15.60 -1.91 -15.54
N PHE A 220 -15.07 -2.88 -14.80
CA PHE A 220 -15.50 -4.29 -14.84
C PHE A 220 -16.14 -4.74 -13.53
N ASN A 221 -16.65 -3.80 -12.70
CA ASN A 221 -17.18 -4.11 -11.37
C ASN A 221 -18.45 -5.01 -11.37
N TYR A 222 -19.06 -5.25 -12.54
CA TYR A 222 -20.15 -6.21 -12.74
C TYR A 222 -19.66 -7.64 -13.03
N LEU A 223 -18.36 -7.83 -13.27
CA LEU A 223 -17.69 -9.12 -13.38
C LEU A 223 -16.95 -9.43 -12.07
N GLU A 224 -16.36 -10.62 -11.99
CA GLU A 224 -15.36 -10.96 -10.96
C GLU A 224 -14.21 -9.92 -10.93
N LYS A 225 -13.47 -9.84 -9.82
CA LYS A 225 -12.35 -8.90 -9.64
C LYS A 225 -11.32 -9.01 -10.78
N VAL A 226 -11.41 -8.13 -11.78
CA VAL A 226 -10.45 -8.05 -12.89
C VAL A 226 -9.35 -7.04 -12.54
N VAL A 227 -8.09 -7.50 -12.53
CA VAL A 227 -6.93 -6.61 -12.44
C VAL A 227 -6.57 -6.13 -13.85
N VAL A 228 -6.25 -4.85 -14.00
CA VAL A 228 -5.77 -4.26 -15.26
C VAL A 228 -4.51 -3.44 -15.06
N SER A 229 -3.71 -3.35 -16.11
CA SER A 229 -2.54 -2.47 -16.15
C SER A 229 -2.91 -1.05 -16.58
N ARG A 230 -2.27 -0.07 -15.93
CA ARG A 230 -2.50 1.36 -16.14
C ARG A 230 -1.21 2.12 -16.37
N VAL A 231 -1.34 3.20 -17.12
CA VAL A 231 -0.43 4.34 -17.06
C VAL A 231 -1.21 5.54 -16.54
N ALA A 232 -0.66 6.26 -15.58
CA ALA A 232 -1.15 7.55 -15.14
C ALA A 232 -0.13 8.65 -15.43
N ARG A 233 -0.59 9.89 -15.61
CA ARG A 233 0.26 11.07 -15.70
C ARG A 233 -0.07 12.08 -14.62
N VAL A 234 0.93 12.87 -14.25
CA VAL A 234 0.80 14.13 -13.51
C VAL A 234 1.71 15.18 -14.16
N CYS A 235 1.33 16.45 -14.10
CA CYS A 235 2.18 17.57 -14.50
C CYS A 235 3.29 17.80 -13.45
N LYS A 236 4.54 17.97 -13.90
CA LYS A 236 5.67 18.24 -13.00
C LYS A 236 5.46 19.48 -12.14
N ARG A 237 4.86 20.51 -12.74
CA ARG A 237 4.58 21.83 -12.14
C ARG A 237 3.14 22.01 -11.67
N ASP A 238 2.43 20.91 -11.39
CA ASP A 238 1.10 21.00 -10.77
C ASP A 238 1.20 21.75 -9.43
N LEU A 239 0.29 22.68 -9.17
CA LEU A 239 0.28 23.51 -7.95
C LEU A 239 -0.79 23.05 -6.96
N GLY A 240 -1.57 22.04 -7.32
CA GLY A 240 -2.73 21.60 -6.57
C GLY A 240 -3.97 22.44 -6.85
N GLY A 241 -5.08 22.03 -6.24
CA GLY A 241 -6.36 22.67 -6.43
C GLY A 241 -6.55 23.91 -5.57
N SER A 242 -7.71 24.55 -5.76
CA SER A 242 -8.15 25.67 -4.94
C SER A 242 -8.48 25.22 -3.51
N GLN A 243 -8.64 26.18 -2.60
CA GLN A 243 -9.11 25.94 -1.23
C GLN A 243 -10.44 25.17 -1.16
N ARG A 244 -11.27 25.22 -2.22
CA ARG A 244 -12.58 24.54 -2.24
C ARG A 244 -12.53 23.14 -2.83
N VAL A 245 -11.59 22.87 -3.73
CA VAL A 245 -11.55 21.65 -4.56
C VAL A 245 -10.11 21.25 -4.79
N LEU A 246 -9.78 20.02 -4.41
CA LEU A 246 -8.46 19.41 -4.59
C LEU A 246 -7.30 20.17 -3.91
N GLU A 247 -7.56 20.83 -2.77
CA GLU A 247 -6.48 21.46 -1.99
C GLU A 247 -5.42 20.42 -1.61
N LYS A 248 -4.14 20.71 -1.92
CA LYS A 248 -2.99 19.79 -1.72
C LYS A 248 -3.11 18.43 -2.45
N GLN A 249 -3.98 18.36 -3.46
CA GLN A 249 -4.18 17.16 -4.27
C GLN A 249 -3.85 17.46 -5.73
N TRP A 250 -3.49 16.43 -6.51
CA TRP A 250 -3.21 16.59 -7.93
C TRP A 250 -4.41 17.14 -8.69
N THR A 251 -4.19 18.11 -9.59
CA THR A 251 -5.21 18.60 -10.53
C THR A 251 -5.02 18.03 -11.93
N SER A 252 -3.86 17.41 -12.18
CA SER A 252 -3.44 16.86 -13.47
C SER A 252 -3.40 15.32 -13.52
N PHE A 253 -3.84 14.64 -12.44
CA PHE A 253 -3.87 13.18 -12.40
C PHE A 253 -4.90 12.62 -13.39
N LEU A 254 -4.41 11.83 -14.34
CA LEU A 254 -5.24 11.09 -15.28
C LEU A 254 -4.64 9.71 -15.50
N LYS A 255 -5.47 8.67 -15.62
CA LYS A 255 -5.03 7.29 -15.88
C LYS A 255 -5.75 6.67 -17.07
N ALA A 256 -5.07 5.74 -17.75
CA ALA A 256 -5.59 4.99 -18.89
C ALA A 256 -5.17 3.51 -18.80
N ARG A 257 -6.00 2.62 -19.35
CA ARG A 257 -5.66 1.19 -19.48
C ARG A 257 -4.55 0.98 -20.51
N LEU A 258 -3.59 0.13 -20.20
CA LEU A 258 -2.62 -0.38 -21.17
C LEU A 258 -3.19 -1.60 -21.87
N ASN A 259 -3.11 -1.61 -23.20
CA ASN A 259 -3.56 -2.74 -24.02
C ASN A 259 -2.35 -3.58 -24.45
N CYS A 260 -2.17 -4.73 -23.81
CA CYS A 260 -1.28 -5.79 -24.25
C CYS A 260 -2.15 -7.01 -24.55
N SER A 261 -2.35 -7.33 -25.82
CA SER A 261 -3.22 -8.44 -26.23
C SER A 261 -2.76 -9.08 -27.53
N VAL A 262 -3.17 -10.34 -27.70
CA VAL A 262 -3.13 -11.03 -28.99
C VAL A 262 -4.50 -10.86 -29.65
N PRO A 263 -4.56 -10.31 -30.88
CA PRO A 263 -5.81 -10.14 -31.61
C PRO A 263 -6.38 -11.49 -32.06
N GLY A 264 -7.71 -11.59 -32.11
CA GLY A 264 -8.49 -12.76 -32.53
C GLY A 264 -9.99 -12.44 -32.48
N ASP A 265 -10.86 -13.44 -32.67
CA ASP A 265 -12.33 -13.28 -32.57
C ASP A 265 -12.74 -12.69 -31.21
N SER A 266 -12.03 -13.11 -30.15
CA SER A 266 -11.95 -12.43 -28.88
C SER A 266 -10.48 -12.09 -28.57
N HIS A 267 -10.22 -10.91 -28.03
CA HIS A 267 -8.87 -10.49 -27.68
C HIS A 267 -8.39 -11.22 -26.43
N PHE A 268 -7.19 -11.82 -26.49
CA PHE A 268 -6.54 -12.41 -25.32
C PHE A 268 -5.63 -11.39 -24.64
N TYR A 269 -6.00 -10.94 -23.44
CA TYR A 269 -5.31 -9.86 -22.73
C TYR A 269 -4.27 -10.37 -21.71
N PHE A 270 -3.11 -9.72 -21.69
CA PHE A 270 -2.09 -9.84 -20.65
C PHE A 270 -2.22 -8.64 -19.71
N ASN A 271 -3.00 -8.79 -18.64
CA ASN A 271 -3.39 -7.66 -17.80
C ASN A 271 -2.40 -7.33 -16.67
N LEU A 272 -1.42 -8.19 -16.37
CA LEU A 272 -0.52 -8.00 -15.22
C LEU A 272 0.84 -7.44 -15.66
N LEU A 273 0.97 -6.12 -15.70
CA LEU A 273 2.26 -5.47 -15.92
C LEU A 273 3.24 -5.85 -14.80
N HIS A 274 4.38 -6.41 -15.19
CA HIS A 274 5.44 -6.84 -14.29
C HIS A 274 6.60 -5.84 -14.24
N SER A 275 7.02 -5.31 -15.40
CA SER A 275 8.14 -4.37 -15.50
C SER A 275 8.04 -3.49 -16.74
N THR A 276 8.76 -2.37 -16.75
CA THR A 276 8.93 -1.50 -17.92
C THR A 276 10.40 -1.16 -18.15
N SER A 277 10.73 -0.78 -19.39
CA SER A 277 12.04 -0.22 -19.71
C SER A 277 12.11 1.28 -19.40
N PRO A 278 13.31 1.87 -19.34
CA PRO A 278 13.47 3.31 -19.56
C PRO A 278 12.92 3.73 -20.93
N ILE A 279 12.89 5.04 -21.17
CA ILE A 279 12.54 5.60 -22.47
C ILE A 279 13.67 5.30 -23.46
N ILE A 280 13.34 4.66 -24.58
CA ILE A 280 14.29 4.27 -25.61
C ILE A 280 13.87 4.95 -26.91
N ARG A 281 14.84 5.49 -27.66
CA ARG A 281 14.59 6.06 -28.98
C ARG A 281 14.78 5.00 -30.06
N MET A 282 13.71 4.64 -30.75
CA MET A 282 13.71 3.67 -31.86
C MET A 282 12.97 4.22 -33.06
N HIS A 283 13.61 4.20 -34.23
CA HIS A 283 13.02 4.67 -35.50
C HIS A 283 12.42 6.09 -35.39
N GLY A 284 13.12 7.01 -34.71
CA GLY A 284 12.66 8.39 -34.54
C GLY A 284 11.50 8.58 -33.55
N ARG A 285 11.16 7.56 -32.76
CA ARG A 285 10.12 7.62 -31.73
C ARG A 285 10.66 7.27 -30.36
N ASP A 286 10.13 7.92 -29.33
CA ASP A 286 10.40 7.58 -27.94
C ASP A 286 9.39 6.52 -27.52
N ILE A 287 9.88 5.37 -27.05
CA ILE A 287 9.06 4.22 -26.69
C ILE A 287 9.48 3.64 -25.33
N ILE A 288 8.56 2.90 -24.74
CA ILE A 288 8.77 2.12 -23.52
C ILE A 288 8.30 0.69 -23.82
N TRP A 289 9.11 -0.30 -23.44
CA TRP A 289 8.71 -1.69 -23.45
C TRP A 289 8.09 -2.06 -22.11
N GLY A 290 7.02 -2.85 -22.13
CA GLY A 290 6.39 -3.40 -20.93
C GLY A 290 6.34 -4.93 -21.01
N CYS A 291 6.68 -5.60 -19.90
CA CYS A 291 6.49 -7.05 -19.76
C CYS A 291 5.18 -7.32 -19.01
N PHE A 292 4.29 -8.10 -19.61
CA PHE A 292 2.97 -8.40 -19.07
C PHE A 292 2.81 -9.91 -18.87
N LEU A 293 2.16 -10.28 -17.77
CA LEU A 293 1.82 -11.65 -17.44
C LEU A 293 0.31 -11.87 -17.57
N HIS A 294 -0.05 -13.12 -17.78
CA HIS A 294 -1.45 -13.56 -17.72
C HIS A 294 -1.87 -13.71 -16.25
N GLN A 295 -3.10 -13.31 -15.94
CA GLN A 295 -3.70 -13.60 -14.64
C GLN A 295 -4.18 -15.05 -14.68
N GLN A 296 -3.48 -15.97 -14.02
CA GLN A 296 -4.06 -17.29 -13.74
C GLN A 296 -5.29 -17.04 -12.86
N THR A 297 -6.47 -17.34 -13.38
CA THR A 297 -7.62 -17.56 -12.51
C THR A 297 -7.26 -18.71 -11.59
N GLU A 298 -7.23 -18.47 -10.28
CA GLU A 298 -7.27 -19.56 -9.32
C GLU A 298 -8.59 -20.31 -9.54
N TYR A 299 -8.55 -21.33 -10.39
CA TYR A 299 -9.55 -22.38 -10.36
C TYR A 299 -9.34 -23.11 -9.04
N PHE A 300 -10.05 -22.70 -7.99
CA PHE A 300 -10.25 -23.55 -6.83
C PHE A 300 -11.00 -24.81 -7.30
N PRO A 301 -10.42 -26.02 -7.14
CA PRO A 301 -11.14 -27.26 -7.39
C PRO A 301 -12.21 -27.53 -6.33
#